data_AF-A0A914PRR3-F1
#
_entry.id   AF-A0A914PRR3-F1
#
_cell.length_a   1.000
_cell.length_b   1.000
_cell.length_c   1.000
_cell.angle_alpha   90.00
_cell.angle_beta   90.00
_cell.angle_gamma   90.00
#
_symmetry.space_group_name_H-M   'P 1'
#
loop_
_entity.id
_entity.type
_entity.pdbx_description
1 polymer ?
#
loop_
_entity_poly.entity_id
_entity_poly.type
_entity_poly.pdbx_seq_one_letter_code
_entity_poly.pdbx_strand_id
1 'polypeptide(L)'
;MKVFAAFLNVLRWLNAECERRGIDSSSSNKREILGHALYSIRFPLISIEDFADVVATSQLLEDKDCVNLFRYFATKKNKPEIPFSFQRRDGEEIVINRFQRIESRWGYNNTPDRVKFQVDAPICLKGFGLFGSMSKAINYSVTMEVSNSNSGAIIAKAKRELQTDGTSETFRVFFDDPVDILPNTLYIASVTMVGPDSYYGSKGLRRIVKSTGKRQVTFQFAYAPGNNNGTSVDDGQIPEFIFCSREFVGL
;
A
#
# COMPACT_ATOMS: atom_id res chain seq x y z
N MET A 1 -4.67 1.15 -6.51
CA MET A 1 -5.78 0.54 -7.34
C MET A 1 -5.57 -0.97 -7.52
N LYS A 2 -6.57 -1.80 -7.19
CA LYS A 2 -6.56 -3.27 -7.42
C LYS A 2 -6.59 -3.58 -8.92
N VAL A 3 -5.87 -4.60 -9.39
CA VAL A 3 -5.76 -4.94 -10.83
C VAL A 3 -7.12 -5.20 -11.46
N PHE A 4 -8.04 -5.83 -10.73
CA PHE A 4 -9.41 -6.07 -11.17
C PHE A 4 -10.20 -4.78 -11.43
N ALA A 5 -10.13 -3.80 -10.51
CA ALA A 5 -10.78 -2.51 -10.70
C ALA A 5 -10.22 -1.75 -11.92
N ALA A 6 -8.90 -1.87 -12.16
CA ALA A 6 -8.28 -1.31 -13.37
C ALA A 6 -8.82 -1.97 -14.64
N PHE A 7 -8.99 -3.30 -14.64
CA PHE A 7 -9.58 -4.02 -15.77
C PHE A 7 -11.04 -3.59 -16.05
N LEU A 8 -11.87 -3.42 -15.01
CA LEU A 8 -13.24 -2.90 -15.17
C LEU A 8 -13.26 -1.50 -15.78
N ASN A 9 -12.30 -0.64 -15.41
CA ASN A 9 -12.16 0.69 -16.01
C ASN A 9 -11.76 0.60 -17.49
N VAL A 10 -10.86 -0.33 -17.84
CA VAL A 10 -10.48 -0.59 -19.24
C VAL A 10 -11.70 -1.05 -20.06
N LEU A 11 -12.52 -1.98 -19.55
CA LEU A 11 -13.74 -2.41 -20.25
C LEU A 11 -14.72 -1.27 -20.48
N ARG A 12 -14.94 -0.41 -19.47
CA ARG A 12 -15.80 0.77 -19.60
C ARG A 12 -15.26 1.75 -20.63
N TRP A 13 -13.96 2.05 -20.57
CA TRP A 13 -13.30 2.92 -21.53
C TRP A 13 -13.38 2.38 -22.95
N LEU A 14 -13.16 1.08 -23.14
CA LEU A 14 -13.28 0.42 -24.44
C LEU A 14 -14.67 0.55 -25.06
N ASN A 15 -15.73 0.38 -24.27
CA ASN A 15 -17.10 0.56 -24.76
C ASN A 15 -17.32 2.00 -25.25
N ALA A 16 -16.89 2.99 -24.47
CA ALA A 16 -17.00 4.40 -24.83
C ALA A 16 -16.13 4.76 -26.04
N GLU A 17 -14.95 4.14 -26.18
CA GLU A 17 -14.04 4.38 -27.30
C GLU A 17 -14.56 3.78 -28.61
N CYS A 18 -15.22 2.61 -28.56
CA CYS A 18 -15.95 2.06 -29.71
C CYS A 18 -17.05 3.03 -30.18
N GLU A 19 -17.87 3.53 -29.26
CA GLU A 19 -18.94 4.50 -29.56
C GLU A 19 -18.37 5.79 -30.16
N ARG A 20 -17.29 6.32 -29.57
CA ARG A 20 -16.61 7.53 -30.07
C ARG A 20 -16.06 7.36 -31.49
N ARG A 21 -15.61 6.15 -31.85
CA ARG A 21 -15.13 5.80 -33.20
C ARG A 21 -16.24 5.41 -34.16
N GLY A 22 -17.48 5.29 -33.70
CA GLY A 22 -18.60 4.83 -34.51
C GLY A 22 -18.49 3.37 -34.96
N ILE A 23 -17.78 2.53 -34.21
CA ILE A 23 -17.64 1.09 -34.47
C ILE A 23 -18.42 0.26 -33.45
N ASP A 24 -18.78 -0.95 -33.82
CA ASP A 24 -19.48 -1.86 -32.91
C ASP A 24 -18.58 -2.29 -31.74
N SER A 25 -19.20 -2.57 -30.60
CA SER A 25 -18.50 -2.94 -29.36
C SER A 25 -18.11 -4.43 -29.30
N SER A 26 -17.76 -5.02 -30.43
CA SER A 26 -17.32 -6.42 -30.50
C SER A 26 -15.98 -6.65 -29.81
N SER A 27 -15.74 -7.90 -29.41
CA SER A 27 -14.48 -8.32 -28.80
C SER A 27 -13.27 -8.11 -29.72
N SER A 28 -13.45 -8.25 -31.04
CA SER A 28 -12.41 -8.01 -32.03
C SER A 28 -11.97 -6.55 -32.04
N ASN A 29 -12.93 -5.62 -32.17
CA ASN A 29 -12.65 -4.19 -32.17
C ASN A 29 -12.02 -3.72 -30.85
N LYS A 30 -12.49 -4.26 -29.72
CA LYS A 30 -11.93 -3.96 -28.40
C LYS A 30 -10.47 -4.43 -28.26
N ARG A 31 -10.15 -5.62 -28.76
CA ARG A 31 -8.77 -6.10 -28.82
C ARG A 31 -7.90 -5.24 -29.71
N GLU A 32 -8.41 -4.82 -30.86
CA GLU A 32 -7.69 -3.94 -31.79
C GLU A 32 -7.40 -2.56 -31.17
N ILE A 33 -8.39 -1.96 -30.50
CA ILE A 33 -8.22 -0.69 -29.77
C ILE A 33 -7.16 -0.81 -28.68
N LEU A 34 -7.17 -1.89 -27.89
CA LEU A 34 -6.16 -2.10 -26.84
C LEU A 34 -4.78 -2.42 -27.42
N GLY A 35 -4.73 -3.18 -28.51
CA GLY A 35 -3.51 -3.70 -29.11
C GLY A 35 -2.58 -4.33 -28.06
N HIS A 36 -1.32 -3.91 -28.08
CA HIS A 36 -0.30 -4.43 -27.17
C HIS A 36 -0.54 -4.06 -25.68
N ALA A 37 -1.36 -3.05 -25.38
CA ALA A 37 -1.67 -2.66 -24.01
C ALA A 37 -2.43 -3.76 -23.25
N LEU A 38 -3.14 -4.66 -23.96
CA LEU A 38 -3.81 -5.81 -23.36
C LEU A 38 -2.85 -6.68 -22.53
N TYR A 39 -1.63 -6.92 -23.05
CA TYR A 39 -0.61 -7.73 -22.38
C TYR A 39 0.05 -7.03 -21.19
N SER A 40 -0.20 -5.73 -21.01
CA SER A 40 0.24 -4.98 -19.83
C SER A 40 -0.69 -5.18 -18.62
N ILE A 41 -1.89 -5.74 -18.83
CA ILE A 41 -2.83 -6.09 -17.78
C ILE A 41 -2.33 -7.36 -17.09
N ARG A 42 -2.24 -7.32 -15.76
CA ARG A 42 -1.70 -8.41 -14.94
C ARG A 42 -2.81 -9.36 -14.50
N PHE A 43 -3.47 -10.01 -15.44
CA PHE A 43 -4.52 -10.99 -15.14
C PHE A 43 -4.14 -12.02 -14.06
N PRO A 44 -2.89 -12.52 -13.96
CA PRO A 44 -2.49 -13.44 -12.89
C PRO A 44 -2.60 -12.89 -11.46
N LEU A 45 -2.80 -11.59 -11.30
CA LEU A 45 -2.98 -10.91 -10.02
C LEU A 45 -4.46 -10.64 -9.68
N ILE A 46 -5.38 -10.98 -10.57
CA ILE A 46 -6.82 -10.99 -10.31
C ILE A 46 -7.15 -12.29 -9.58
N SER A 47 -8.12 -12.27 -8.65
CA SER A 47 -8.56 -13.51 -7.99
C SER A 47 -9.17 -14.46 -9.02
N ILE A 48 -9.13 -15.76 -8.75
CA ILE A 48 -9.69 -16.74 -9.70
C ILE A 48 -11.21 -16.54 -9.85
N GLU A 49 -11.88 -16.10 -8.78
CA GLU A 49 -13.31 -15.79 -8.75
C GLU A 49 -13.63 -14.60 -9.67
N ASP A 50 -12.98 -13.45 -9.48
CA ASP A 50 -13.17 -12.25 -10.32
C ASP A 50 -12.78 -12.53 -11.77
N PHE A 51 -11.75 -13.35 -11.97
CA PHE A 51 -11.34 -13.77 -13.30
C PHE A 51 -12.41 -14.62 -13.99
N ALA A 52 -12.96 -15.62 -13.30
CA ALA A 52 -13.98 -16.50 -13.84
C ALA A 52 -15.28 -15.75 -14.15
N ASP A 53 -15.73 -14.90 -13.24
CA ASP A 53 -17.05 -14.25 -13.33
C ASP A 53 -17.06 -13.13 -14.38
N VAL A 54 -15.95 -12.41 -14.54
CA VAL A 54 -15.92 -11.18 -15.36
C VAL A 54 -14.89 -11.22 -16.47
N VAL A 55 -13.63 -11.60 -16.19
CA VAL A 55 -12.58 -11.52 -17.22
C VAL A 55 -12.83 -12.56 -18.31
N ALA A 56 -13.05 -13.82 -17.94
CA ALA A 56 -13.26 -14.92 -18.87
C ALA A 56 -14.56 -14.74 -19.68
N THR A 57 -15.60 -14.18 -19.07
CA THR A 57 -16.89 -13.94 -19.72
C THR A 57 -16.91 -12.67 -20.59
N SER A 58 -15.97 -11.75 -20.41
CA SER A 58 -15.89 -10.50 -21.19
C SER A 58 -15.57 -10.70 -22.68
N GLN A 59 -15.10 -11.89 -23.06
CA GLN A 59 -14.60 -12.23 -24.40
C GLN A 59 -13.45 -11.34 -24.91
N LEU A 60 -12.84 -10.52 -24.03
CA LEU A 60 -11.70 -9.69 -24.42
C LEU A 60 -10.45 -10.53 -24.68
N LEU A 61 -10.20 -11.53 -23.83
CA LEU A 61 -9.15 -12.51 -24.01
C LEU A 61 -9.60 -13.61 -24.98
N GLU A 62 -8.64 -14.16 -25.72
CA GLU A 62 -8.89 -15.37 -26.51
C GLU A 62 -9.08 -16.59 -25.60
N ASP A 63 -9.86 -17.57 -26.05
CA ASP A 63 -10.15 -18.80 -25.27
C ASP A 63 -8.87 -19.52 -24.83
N LYS A 64 -7.84 -19.51 -25.69
CA LYS A 64 -6.52 -20.07 -25.38
C LYS A 64 -5.87 -19.38 -24.17
N ASP A 65 -5.93 -18.05 -24.10
CA ASP A 65 -5.37 -17.27 -23.00
C ASP A 65 -6.18 -17.47 -21.72
N CYS A 66 -7.52 -17.53 -21.83
CA CYS A 66 -8.40 -17.87 -20.71
C CYS A 66 -8.05 -19.24 -20.11
N VAL A 67 -7.93 -20.28 -20.95
CA VAL A 67 -7.57 -21.63 -20.51
C VAL A 67 -6.19 -21.65 -19.86
N ASN A 68 -5.20 -20.95 -20.43
CA ASN A 68 -3.87 -20.87 -19.86
C ASN A 68 -3.85 -20.16 -18.51
N LEU A 69 -4.62 -19.08 -18.35
CA LEU A 69 -4.76 -18.37 -17.07
C LEU A 69 -5.49 -19.23 -16.02
N PHE A 70 -6.55 -19.94 -16.38
CA PHE A 70 -7.19 -20.91 -15.48
C PHE A 70 -6.23 -21.99 -15.01
N ARG A 71 -5.44 -22.56 -15.94
CA ARG A 71 -4.38 -23.52 -15.59
C ARG A 71 -3.32 -22.89 -14.69
N TYR A 72 -2.97 -21.63 -14.91
CA TYR A 72 -2.04 -20.87 -14.07
C TYR A 72 -2.56 -20.70 -12.63
N PHE A 73 -3.86 -20.43 -12.45
CA PHE A 73 -4.47 -20.32 -11.13
C PHE A 73 -4.58 -21.68 -10.41
N ALA A 74 -4.95 -22.73 -11.13
CA ALA A 74 -5.19 -24.06 -10.55
C ALA A 74 -3.91 -24.86 -10.26
N THR A 75 -2.81 -24.63 -10.99
CA THR A 75 -1.62 -25.48 -10.94
C THR A 75 -0.52 -24.90 -10.05
N LYS A 76 -0.04 -25.67 -9.06
CA LYS A 76 1.04 -25.24 -8.14
C LYS A 76 2.47 -25.48 -8.64
N LYS A 77 2.72 -26.58 -9.37
CA LYS A 77 4.09 -27.02 -9.74
C LYS A 77 4.48 -26.66 -11.19
N ASN A 78 3.59 -26.92 -12.15
CA ASN A 78 3.89 -26.75 -13.58
C ASN A 78 3.02 -25.62 -14.16
N LYS A 79 3.35 -24.37 -13.84
CA LYS A 79 2.61 -23.23 -14.38
C LYS A 79 2.85 -23.10 -15.89
N PRO A 80 1.79 -22.93 -16.70
CA PRO A 80 1.95 -22.68 -18.12
C PRO A 80 2.64 -21.34 -18.35
N GLU A 81 3.36 -21.23 -19.47
CA GLU A 81 3.85 -19.94 -19.93
C GLU A 81 2.66 -19.09 -20.41
N ILE A 82 2.62 -17.84 -19.96
CA ILE A 82 1.55 -16.90 -20.26
C ILE A 82 2.16 -15.56 -20.68
N PRO A 83 1.54 -14.84 -21.64
CA PRO A 83 2.07 -13.56 -22.14
C PRO A 83 1.78 -12.39 -21.18
N PHE A 84 1.33 -12.66 -19.95
CA PHE A 84 0.93 -11.65 -18.98
C PHE A 84 1.88 -11.61 -17.79
N SER A 85 2.31 -10.41 -17.41
CA SER A 85 3.14 -10.21 -16.22
C SER A 85 2.39 -10.65 -14.96
N PHE A 86 2.97 -11.59 -14.22
CA PHE A 86 2.53 -11.97 -12.87
C PHE A 86 3.30 -11.23 -11.77
N GLN A 87 4.30 -10.41 -12.13
CA GLN A 87 5.01 -9.59 -11.16
C GLN A 87 4.12 -8.44 -10.70
N ARG A 88 3.87 -8.37 -9.39
CA ARG A 88 3.30 -7.18 -8.76
C ARG A 88 4.21 -5.99 -9.08
N ARG A 89 3.63 -4.83 -9.37
CA ARG A 89 4.37 -3.56 -9.38
C ARG A 89 4.62 -3.10 -7.94
N ASP A 90 5.12 -4.01 -7.11
CA ASP A 90 5.60 -3.66 -5.79
C ASP A 90 6.98 -3.06 -6.08
N GLY A 91 7.03 -1.73 -6.22
CA GLY A 91 8.32 -1.03 -6.31
C GLY A 91 9.22 -1.42 -5.14
N GLU A 92 10.52 -1.15 -5.29
CA GLU A 92 11.50 -1.39 -4.22
C GLU A 92 10.96 -0.87 -2.88
N GLU A 93 11.03 -1.72 -1.86
CA GLU A 93 10.60 -1.35 -0.52
C GLU A 93 11.60 -0.39 0.10
N ILE A 94 11.10 0.78 0.46
CA ILE A 94 11.87 1.87 1.01
C ILE A 94 11.37 2.13 2.41
N VAL A 95 12.32 2.28 3.33
CA VAL A 95 12.07 2.63 4.72
C VAL A 95 12.72 3.97 5.03
N ILE A 96 11.96 4.82 5.70
CA ILE A 96 12.48 6.00 6.39
C ILE A 96 12.25 5.83 7.89
N ASN A 97 13.18 6.30 8.71
CA ASN A 97 13.02 6.41 10.14
C ASN A 97 13.06 7.90 10.50
N ARG A 98 12.03 8.39 11.21
CA ARG A 98 11.90 9.81 11.55
C ARG A 98 12.64 10.26 12.78
N PHE A 99 13.29 9.36 13.52
CA PHE A 99 14.01 9.69 14.74
C PHE A 99 15.51 9.47 14.59
N GLN A 100 16.29 10.26 15.31
CA GLN A 100 17.75 10.14 15.32
C GLN A 100 18.27 9.40 16.56
N ARG A 101 17.41 9.19 17.56
CA ARG A 101 17.74 8.53 18.83
C ARG A 101 16.59 7.64 19.27
N ILE A 102 16.94 6.70 20.13
CA ILE A 102 16.01 5.76 20.76
C ILE A 102 16.18 5.93 22.26
N GLU A 103 15.06 6.04 22.96
CA GLU A 103 14.97 6.31 24.39
C GLU A 103 13.93 5.36 25.03
N SER A 104 13.80 5.42 26.35
CA SER A 104 12.82 4.69 27.16
C SER A 104 12.25 5.61 28.24
N ARG A 105 11.01 5.49 28.73
CA ARG A 105 9.97 4.46 28.60
C ARG A 105 8.68 5.07 28.02
N TRP A 106 7.98 4.39 27.12
CA TRP A 106 6.72 4.86 26.52
C TRP A 106 5.53 3.96 26.88
N GLY A 107 4.51 4.55 27.49
CA GLY A 107 3.36 3.84 28.04
C GLY A 107 2.13 3.83 27.12
N TYR A 108 1.23 2.88 27.36
CA TYR A 108 0.01 2.71 26.58
C TYR A 108 -1.23 2.63 27.47
N ASN A 109 -2.25 3.43 27.15
CA ASN A 109 -3.53 3.46 27.87
C ASN A 109 -4.74 3.44 26.90
N ASN A 110 -4.61 2.70 25.79
CA ASN A 110 -5.55 2.67 24.65
C ASN A 110 -5.68 3.98 23.87
N THR A 111 -4.85 4.98 24.17
CA THR A 111 -4.73 6.18 23.36
C THR A 111 -3.86 5.90 22.12
N PRO A 112 -4.30 6.29 20.91
CA PRO A 112 -3.47 6.15 19.72
C PRO A 112 -2.28 7.11 19.75
N ASP A 113 -1.10 6.63 19.39
CA ASP A 113 0.02 7.43 18.96
C ASP A 113 -0.27 8.00 17.56
N ARG A 114 -0.07 9.31 17.34
CA ARG A 114 -0.47 9.96 16.08
C ARG A 114 0.55 10.97 15.59
N VAL A 115 0.80 10.96 14.28
CA VAL A 115 1.65 11.96 13.61
C VAL A 115 1.05 12.32 12.25
N LYS A 116 1.09 13.61 11.90
CA LYS A 116 0.73 14.06 10.55
C LYS A 116 1.90 13.87 9.61
N PHE A 117 1.62 13.47 8.38
CA PHE A 117 2.63 13.38 7.34
C PHE A 117 2.08 13.81 5.98
N GLN A 118 2.99 14.27 5.12
CA GLN A 118 2.75 14.61 3.73
C GLN A 118 3.99 14.22 2.91
N VAL A 119 3.78 13.85 1.65
CA VAL A 119 4.85 13.56 0.70
C VAL A 119 4.76 14.47 -0.51
N ASP A 120 5.90 14.76 -1.14
CA ASP A 120 5.98 15.58 -2.36
C ASP A 120 5.68 14.80 -3.66
N ALA A 121 5.67 13.48 -3.60
CA ALA A 121 5.49 12.61 -4.75
C ALA A 121 4.73 11.34 -4.36
N PRO A 122 4.00 10.69 -5.30
CA PRO A 122 3.03 9.66 -4.93
C PRO A 122 3.73 8.42 -4.41
N ILE A 123 3.22 7.82 -3.34
CA ILE A 123 3.78 6.58 -2.80
C ILE A 123 2.68 5.56 -2.54
N CYS A 124 3.09 4.30 -2.43
CA CYS A 124 2.26 3.22 -1.93
C CYS A 124 2.75 2.89 -0.52
N LEU A 125 2.04 3.33 0.52
CA LEU A 125 2.38 3.05 1.91
C LEU A 125 1.95 1.62 2.26
N LYS A 126 2.89 0.77 2.65
CA LYS A 126 2.62 -0.63 3.00
C LYS A 126 2.34 -0.81 4.48
N GLY A 127 2.99 -0.02 5.33
CA GLY A 127 2.93 -0.20 6.78
C GLY A 127 3.89 0.69 7.55
N PHE A 128 4.06 0.35 8.82
CA PHE A 128 4.91 1.06 9.76
C PHE A 128 5.92 0.13 10.43
N GLY A 129 7.07 0.66 10.83
CA GLY A 129 7.88 0.06 11.87
C GLY A 129 7.56 0.73 13.21
N LEU A 130 7.44 -0.07 14.27
CA LEU A 130 7.06 0.37 15.62
C LEU A 130 8.10 -0.07 16.62
N PHE A 131 8.35 0.73 17.66
CA PHE A 131 9.22 0.29 18.75
C PHE A 131 8.50 -0.71 19.65
N GLY A 132 9.25 -1.70 20.14
CA GLY A 132 8.74 -2.80 20.94
C GLY A 132 9.10 -2.73 22.43
N SER A 133 8.80 -3.83 23.12
CA SER A 133 9.10 -4.04 24.56
C SER A 133 10.58 -3.78 24.88
N MET A 134 10.84 -3.26 26.07
CA MET A 134 12.21 -3.00 26.56
C MET A 134 12.84 -4.15 27.35
N SER A 135 12.09 -5.20 27.66
CA SER A 135 12.49 -6.16 28.70
C SER A 135 12.55 -7.61 28.24
N LYS A 136 11.63 -8.02 27.37
CA LYS A 136 11.51 -9.41 26.89
C LYS A 136 10.66 -9.48 25.64
N ALA A 137 10.66 -10.65 25.03
CA ALA A 137 9.80 -10.95 23.91
C ALA A 137 8.32 -10.92 24.32
N ILE A 138 7.53 -10.09 23.62
CA ILE A 138 6.11 -9.82 23.93
C ILE A 138 5.35 -9.58 22.63
N ASN A 139 4.09 -10.03 22.62
CA ASN A 139 3.14 -9.71 21.57
C ASN A 139 2.31 -8.48 21.97
N TYR A 140 2.26 -7.49 21.09
CA TYR A 140 1.35 -6.35 21.18
C TYR A 140 0.16 -6.56 20.27
N SER A 141 -1.04 -6.19 20.73
CA SER A 141 -2.16 -5.99 19.83
C SER A 141 -2.08 -4.58 19.25
N VAL A 142 -1.98 -4.46 17.94
CA VAL A 142 -1.75 -3.20 17.22
C VAL A 142 -2.92 -2.92 16.28
N THR A 143 -3.52 -1.74 16.41
CA THR A 143 -4.47 -1.20 15.44
C THR A 143 -3.85 0.00 14.76
N MET A 144 -3.67 -0.05 13.44
CA MET A 144 -3.10 1.02 12.64
C MET A 144 -4.14 1.60 11.68
N GLU A 145 -4.13 2.92 11.53
CA GLU A 145 -5.02 3.68 10.68
C GLU A 145 -4.26 4.79 9.94
N VAL A 146 -4.66 5.05 8.70
CA VAL A 146 -4.29 6.26 7.97
C VAL A 146 -5.57 6.99 7.59
N SER A 147 -5.65 8.26 7.94
CA SER A 147 -6.79 9.11 7.58
C SER A 147 -6.36 10.39 6.88
N ASN A 148 -7.22 10.90 6.00
CA ASN A 148 -7.04 12.22 5.41
C ASN A 148 -7.25 13.28 6.49
N SER A 149 -6.28 14.18 6.70
CA SER A 149 -6.34 15.16 7.79
C SER A 149 -7.43 16.22 7.60
N ASN A 150 -7.89 16.47 6.37
CA ASN A 150 -8.89 17.51 6.09
C ASN A 150 -10.31 16.95 6.18
N SER A 151 -10.57 15.78 5.56
CA SER A 151 -11.90 15.17 5.56
C SER A 151 -12.17 14.26 6.75
N GLY A 152 -11.13 13.83 7.48
CA GLY A 152 -11.24 12.82 8.53
C GLY A 152 -11.49 11.40 8.02
N ALA A 153 -11.61 11.19 6.70
CA ALA A 153 -11.88 9.89 6.12
C ALA A 153 -10.72 8.92 6.36
N ILE A 154 -11.01 7.75 6.94
CA ILE A 154 -10.06 6.65 7.09
C ILE A 154 -9.88 6.00 5.72
N ILE A 155 -8.65 6.03 5.19
CA ILE A 155 -8.31 5.44 3.89
C ILE A 155 -7.67 4.05 4.03
N ALA A 156 -7.20 3.72 5.23
CA ALA A 156 -6.66 2.41 5.55
C ALA A 156 -6.78 2.12 7.04
N LYS A 157 -7.06 0.86 7.36
CA LYS A 157 -7.13 0.35 8.73
C LYS A 157 -6.74 -1.11 8.74
N ALA A 158 -5.98 -1.52 9.76
CA ALA A 158 -5.64 -2.92 9.98
C ALA A 158 -5.41 -3.19 11.46
N LYS A 159 -5.74 -4.42 11.89
CA LYS A 159 -5.42 -4.93 13.23
C LYS A 159 -4.49 -6.12 13.09
N ARG A 160 -3.40 -6.13 13.87
CA ARG A 160 -2.33 -7.14 13.83
C ARG A 160 -1.84 -7.45 15.23
N GLU A 161 -1.23 -8.61 15.37
CA GLU A 161 -0.35 -8.91 16.49
C GLU A 161 1.08 -8.60 16.06
N LEU A 162 1.83 -7.89 16.91
CA LEU A 162 3.22 -7.52 16.68
C LEU A 162 4.10 -8.22 17.70
N GLN A 163 4.92 -9.15 17.24
CA GLN A 163 5.90 -9.83 18.07
C GLN A 163 7.16 -8.97 18.16
N THR A 164 7.61 -8.73 19.39
CA THR A 164 8.82 -7.99 19.70
C THR A 164 9.74 -8.90 20.51
N ASP A 165 11.05 -8.63 20.50
CA ASP A 165 12.05 -9.50 21.16
C ASP A 165 12.72 -8.86 22.39
N GLY A 166 12.40 -7.60 22.71
CA GLY A 166 13.02 -6.86 23.81
C GLY A 166 14.12 -5.88 23.37
N THR A 167 14.52 -5.92 22.10
CA THR A 167 15.53 -5.02 21.55
C THR A 167 14.96 -3.64 21.23
N SER A 168 15.84 -2.67 21.08
CA SER A 168 15.51 -1.31 20.65
C SER A 168 15.19 -1.18 19.15
N GLU A 169 15.22 -2.28 18.40
CA GLU A 169 14.91 -2.28 16.97
C GLU A 169 13.42 -1.97 16.71
N THR A 170 13.12 -1.68 15.44
CA THR A 170 11.74 -1.47 14.98
C THR A 170 11.15 -2.76 14.42
N PHE A 171 9.88 -3.01 14.74
CA PHE A 171 9.15 -4.20 14.31
C PHE A 171 8.07 -3.79 13.31
N ARG A 172 8.03 -4.49 12.18
CA ARG A 172 7.22 -4.10 11.03
C ARG A 172 5.78 -4.62 11.16
N VAL A 173 4.82 -3.74 10.88
CA VAL A 173 3.39 -4.07 10.75
C VAL A 173 2.86 -3.55 9.42
N PHE A 174 2.07 -4.38 8.72
CA PHE A 174 1.59 -4.09 7.37
C PHE A 174 0.07 -4.10 7.26
N PHE A 175 -0.47 -3.16 6.47
CA PHE A 175 -1.87 -3.19 6.03
C PHE A 175 -2.16 -4.44 5.18
N ASP A 176 -3.44 -4.81 5.05
CA ASP A 176 -3.84 -5.91 4.15
C ASP A 176 -3.48 -5.59 2.70
N ASP A 177 -3.77 -4.35 2.31
CA ASP A 177 -3.47 -3.80 1.00
C ASP A 177 -2.64 -2.50 1.17
N PRO A 178 -1.57 -2.31 0.37
CA PRO A 178 -0.86 -1.03 0.32
C PRO A 178 -1.78 0.15 -0.06
N VAL A 179 -1.50 1.30 0.52
CA VAL A 179 -2.36 2.48 0.50
C VAL A 179 -1.76 3.56 -0.39
N ASP A 180 -2.56 4.09 -1.31
CA ASP A 180 -2.13 5.17 -2.19
C ASP A 180 -2.11 6.50 -1.41
N ILE A 181 -0.91 7.09 -1.27
CA ILE A 181 -0.72 8.40 -0.64
C ILE A 181 -0.44 9.41 -1.75
N LEU A 182 -1.33 10.40 -1.86
CA LEU A 182 -1.24 11.41 -2.89
C LEU A 182 -0.21 12.50 -2.52
N PRO A 183 0.49 13.06 -3.52
CA PRO A 183 1.36 14.21 -3.32
C PRO A 183 0.59 15.35 -2.67
N ASN A 184 1.28 16.09 -1.82
CA ASN A 184 0.81 17.33 -1.22
C ASN A 184 -0.52 17.25 -0.46
N THR A 185 -0.92 16.04 -0.06
CA THR A 185 -2.10 15.79 0.75
C THR A 185 -1.64 15.45 2.16
N LEU A 186 -2.26 16.09 3.16
CA LEU A 186 -1.94 15.89 4.56
C LEU A 186 -2.72 14.70 5.12
N TYR A 187 -2.00 13.72 5.65
CA TYR A 187 -2.56 12.51 6.25
C TYR A 187 -2.18 12.41 7.73
N ILE A 188 -2.91 11.61 8.49
CA ILE A 188 -2.61 11.27 9.89
C ILE A 188 -2.34 9.77 9.94
N ALA A 189 -1.11 9.40 10.32
CA ALA A 189 -0.80 8.04 10.76
C ALA A 189 -1.20 7.90 12.23
N SER A 190 -2.00 6.90 12.55
CA SER A 190 -2.47 6.62 13.91
C SER A 190 -2.23 5.15 14.25
N VAL A 191 -1.64 4.88 15.41
CA VAL A 191 -1.36 3.52 15.87
C VAL A 191 -1.74 3.40 17.34
N THR A 192 -2.66 2.50 17.65
CA THR A 192 -2.99 2.11 19.03
C THR A 192 -2.30 0.79 19.33
N MET A 193 -1.37 0.79 20.27
CA MET A 193 -0.74 -0.42 20.80
C MET A 193 -1.36 -0.77 22.15
N VAL A 194 -1.61 -2.06 22.37
CA VAL A 194 -2.03 -2.62 23.65
C VAL A 194 -0.98 -3.61 24.11
N GLY A 195 -0.30 -3.28 25.20
CA GLY A 195 0.79 -4.05 25.76
C GLY A 195 1.55 -3.25 26.84
N PRO A 196 2.66 -3.80 27.34
CA PRO A 196 3.52 -3.12 28.31
C PRO A 196 4.31 -2.01 27.63
N ASP A 197 5.10 -1.28 28.41
CA ASP A 197 5.82 -0.14 27.86
C ASP A 197 6.98 -0.54 26.94
N SER A 198 7.25 0.37 26.01
CA SER A 198 8.20 0.20 24.92
C SER A 198 9.30 1.25 24.94
N TYR A 199 10.26 1.06 24.03
CA TYR A 199 11.13 2.15 23.59
C TYR A 199 10.32 3.21 22.81
N TYR A 200 10.87 4.40 22.68
CA TYR A 200 10.38 5.43 21.78
C TYR A 200 11.52 6.15 21.08
N GLY A 201 11.21 6.88 20.02
CA GLY A 201 12.19 7.67 19.32
C GLY A 201 12.24 9.10 19.83
N SER A 202 13.42 9.71 19.81
CA SER A 202 13.61 11.13 20.13
C SER A 202 14.44 11.82 19.06
N LYS A 203 14.51 13.16 19.12
CA LYS A 203 15.16 14.01 18.12
C LYS A 203 14.59 13.80 16.73
N GLY A 204 13.26 13.85 16.64
CA GLY A 204 12.54 13.62 15.41
C GLY A 204 12.79 14.68 14.33
N LEU A 205 12.81 14.23 13.09
CA LEU A 205 13.06 15.05 11.91
C LEU A 205 11.74 15.52 11.30
N ARG A 206 11.54 16.83 11.20
CA ARG A 206 10.39 17.43 10.50
C ARG A 206 10.36 17.14 9.01
N ARG A 207 11.52 16.85 8.41
CA ARG A 207 11.67 16.61 6.99
C ARG A 207 12.72 15.52 6.74
N ILE A 208 12.40 14.58 5.86
CA ILE A 208 13.30 13.50 5.46
C ILE A 208 13.24 13.38 3.95
N VAL A 209 14.40 13.38 3.30
CA VAL A 209 14.51 13.16 1.86
C VAL A 209 15.12 11.78 1.64
N LYS A 210 14.43 10.94 0.88
CA LYS A 210 14.87 9.58 0.57
C LYS A 210 14.93 9.38 -0.93
N SER A 211 16.09 8.93 -1.44
CA SER A 211 16.23 8.52 -2.83
C SER A 211 15.56 7.16 -3.04
N THR A 212 14.75 7.05 -4.08
CA THR A 212 14.00 5.83 -4.46
C THR A 212 14.52 5.28 -5.80
N GLY A 213 15.84 5.40 -6.02
CA GLY A 213 16.54 5.04 -7.27
C GLY A 213 16.28 6.03 -8.41
N LYS A 214 15.02 6.19 -8.82
CA LYS A 214 14.61 7.02 -9.98
C LYS A 214 14.22 8.46 -9.63
N ARG A 215 13.88 8.75 -8.37
CA ARG A 215 13.50 10.08 -7.87
C ARG A 215 13.77 10.20 -6.38
N GLN A 216 13.65 11.41 -5.86
CA GLN A 216 13.61 11.65 -4.42
C GLN A 216 12.16 11.74 -3.95
N VAL A 217 11.91 11.27 -2.74
CA VAL A 217 10.67 11.47 -2.01
C VAL A 217 10.99 12.22 -0.73
N THR A 218 10.33 13.35 -0.54
CA THR A 218 10.41 14.13 0.69
C THR A 218 9.20 13.85 1.54
N PHE A 219 9.42 13.32 2.74
CA PHE A 219 8.43 13.29 3.80
C PHE A 219 8.53 14.55 4.64
N GLN A 220 7.38 15.12 4.99
CA GLN A 220 7.25 16.20 5.95
C GLN A 220 6.32 15.76 7.07
N PHE A 221 6.76 15.92 8.31
CA PHE A 221 6.05 15.53 9.51
C PHE A 221 5.55 16.75 10.28
N ALA A 222 4.32 16.66 10.76
CA ALA A 222 3.69 17.70 11.55
C ALA A 222 2.98 17.10 12.78
N TYR A 223 2.73 17.96 13.76
CA TYR A 223 2.03 17.57 14.97
C TYR A 223 0.57 17.21 14.67
N ALA A 224 0.11 16.06 15.17
CA ALA A 224 -1.30 15.67 15.14
C ALA A 224 -1.98 16.13 16.44
N PRO A 225 -2.90 17.12 16.40
CA PRO A 225 -3.53 17.63 17.60
C PRO A 225 -4.54 16.64 18.20
N GLY A 226 -4.79 16.83 19.50
CA GLY A 226 -5.75 16.04 20.28
C GLY A 226 -5.11 14.78 20.88
N ASN A 227 -5.89 13.70 20.93
CA ASN A 227 -5.48 12.46 21.59
C ASN A 227 -4.41 11.73 20.77
N ASN A 228 -3.13 11.86 21.13
CA ASN A 228 -1.98 11.35 20.36
C ASN A 228 -0.96 10.56 21.22
N ASN A 229 -1.33 10.21 22.45
CA ASN A 229 -0.51 9.49 23.44
C ASN A 229 0.83 10.18 23.77
N GLY A 230 0.95 11.49 23.50
CA GLY A 230 2.20 12.24 23.64
C GLY A 230 3.10 12.20 22.40
N THR A 231 2.79 11.38 21.39
CA THR A 231 3.59 11.32 20.16
C THR A 231 3.53 12.67 19.45
N SER A 232 4.71 13.18 19.11
CA SER A 232 4.92 14.47 18.45
C SER A 232 5.83 14.29 17.24
N VAL A 233 6.23 15.40 16.61
CA VAL A 233 7.25 15.36 15.57
C VAL A 233 8.61 15.00 16.16
N ASP A 234 8.88 15.44 17.39
CA ASP A 234 10.19 15.37 18.02
C ASP A 234 10.38 14.05 18.79
N ASP A 235 9.30 13.47 19.35
CA ASP A 235 9.36 12.28 20.21
C ASP A 235 8.16 11.33 20.01
N GLY A 236 8.34 10.05 20.33
CA GLY A 236 7.25 9.07 20.50
C GLY A 236 7.34 7.85 19.57
N GLN A 237 6.17 7.35 19.17
CA GLN A 237 6.01 6.13 18.35
C GLN A 237 5.88 6.42 16.86
N ILE A 238 5.69 5.36 16.06
CA ILE A 238 5.65 5.39 14.59
C ILE A 238 6.99 5.91 14.04
N PRO A 239 8.13 5.25 14.37
CA PRO A 239 9.43 5.63 13.86
C PRO A 239 9.52 5.50 12.35
N GLU A 240 8.99 4.40 11.79
CA GLU A 240 9.25 4.06 10.40
C GLU A 240 8.02 4.03 9.52
N PHE A 241 8.19 4.54 8.30
CA PHE A 241 7.22 4.45 7.22
C PHE A 241 7.79 3.54 6.14
N ILE A 242 7.08 2.47 5.82
CA ILE A 242 7.47 1.45 4.86
C ILE A 242 6.63 1.62 3.61
N PHE A 243 7.25 1.95 2.49
CA PHE A 243 6.53 2.31 1.27
C PHE A 243 7.27 1.87 0.01
N CYS A 244 6.63 2.00 -1.15
CA CYS A 244 7.31 1.96 -2.43
C CYS A 244 6.94 3.17 -3.29
N SER A 245 7.83 3.54 -4.22
CA SER A 245 7.57 4.62 -5.16
C SER A 245 6.52 4.20 -6.19
N ARG A 246 5.45 5.00 -6.35
CA ARG A 246 4.50 4.86 -7.47
C ARG A 246 5.05 5.59 -8.71
N GLU A 247 4.89 4.99 -9.88
CA GLU A 247 4.96 5.70 -11.16
C GLU A 247 3.55 6.19 -11.50
N PHE A 248 3.40 7.46 -11.88
CA PHE A 248 2.20 7.88 -12.60
C PHE A 248 2.26 7.21 -13.97
N VAL A 249 1.46 6.17 -14.17
CA VAL A 249 1.15 5.73 -15.52
C VAL A 249 0.06 6.68 -15.99
N GLY A 250 0.46 7.73 -16.70
CA GLY A 250 -0.47 8.49 -17.52
C GLY A 250 -1.03 7.53 -18.56
N LEU A 251 -2.31 7.19 -18.43
CA LEU A 251 -3.13 6.68 -19.52
C LEU A 251 -3.97 7.86 -20.03
#